data_AF-A0AAF0FBJ3-F1
#
_entry.id   AF-A0AAF0FBJ3-F1
#
_cell.length_a   1.000
_cell.length_b   1.000
_cell.length_c   1.000
_cell.angle_alpha   90.00
_cell.angle_beta   90.00
_cell.angle_gamma   90.00
#
_symmetry.space_group_name_H-M   'P 1'
#
loop_
_entity.id
_entity.type
_entity.pdbx_description
1 polymer ?
#
loop_
_entity_poly.entity_id
_entity_poly.type
_entity_poly.pdbx_seq_one_letter_code
_entity_poly.pdbx_strand_id
1 'polypeptide(L)'
;MGVTVVIQQLITMLITSSLCNHDVRHGVKALEHPWPPLMHFPANPTPAGSYLGTDHPKVVAQYGQVPMGNATNRSRFVQFVFWFIRAMCTGSERNAFLLRGLTMRQRVERLLWTAAQGLWVAVLSFWWFWPIGIAIVSPIWEHDNLRGTWTPPLIKLVYGALLGLLTNPFIALLTLGAECNVRRTHPDLMIWSEDTRRGLIAQDPVADKAVLHRVEVE
;
A
#
# COMPACT_ATOMS: atom_id res chain seq x y z
N MET A 1 15.76 20.63 -4.66
CA MET A 1 15.01 20.23 -3.44
C MET A 1 13.76 19.43 -3.76
N GLY A 2 12.90 19.85 -4.71
CA GLY A 2 11.66 19.13 -5.01
C GLY A 2 11.82 17.65 -5.39
N VAL A 3 12.71 17.33 -6.34
CA VAL A 3 12.99 15.94 -6.73
C VAL A 3 13.52 15.10 -5.57
N THR A 4 14.25 15.73 -4.64
CA THR A 4 14.77 15.05 -3.44
C THR A 4 13.63 14.52 -2.57
N VAL A 5 12.52 15.27 -2.43
CA VAL A 5 11.32 14.79 -1.70
C VAL A 5 10.80 13.51 -2.34
N VAL A 6 10.61 13.53 -3.67
CA VAL A 6 10.05 12.39 -4.40
C VAL A 6 10.93 11.16 -4.25
N ILE A 7 12.23 11.27 -4.54
CA ILE A 7 13.17 10.14 -4.45
C ILE A 7 13.26 9.63 -3.01
N GLN A 8 13.36 10.53 -2.02
CA GLN A 8 13.49 10.16 -0.62
C GLN A 8 12.26 9.37 -0.14
N GLN A 9 11.04 9.81 -0.46
CA GLN A 9 9.83 9.10 -0.05
C GLN A 9 9.67 7.75 -0.74
N LEU A 10 10.05 7.65 -2.02
CA LEU A 10 10.08 6.39 -2.74
C LEU A 10 11.00 5.37 -2.05
N ILE A 11 12.25 5.76 -1.79
CA ILE A 11 13.25 4.89 -1.18
C ILE A 11 12.83 4.54 0.26
N THR A 12 12.39 5.53 1.05
CA THR A 12 11.95 5.31 2.43
C THR A 12 10.77 4.34 2.47
N MET A 13 9.78 4.49 1.59
CA MET A 13 8.65 3.57 1.48
C MET A 13 9.11 2.14 1.17
N LEU A 14 10.00 1.97 0.20
CA LEU A 14 10.52 0.66 -0.19
C LEU A 14 11.28 -0.03 0.95
N ILE A 15 12.18 0.70 1.61
CA ILE A 15 13.01 0.15 2.69
C ILE A 15 12.14 -0.15 3.92
N THR A 16 11.40 0.83 4.43
CA THR A 16 10.65 0.69 5.67
C THR A 16 9.52 -0.33 5.54
N SER A 17 8.77 -0.30 4.44
CA SER A 17 7.74 -1.33 4.19
C SER A 17 8.36 -2.73 4.16
N SER A 18 9.52 -2.89 3.52
CA SER A 18 10.20 -4.18 3.46
C SER A 18 10.65 -4.67 4.84
N LEU A 19 11.26 -3.79 5.64
CA LEU A 19 11.73 -4.11 6.99
C LEU A 19 10.56 -4.44 7.92
N CYS A 20 9.53 -3.59 7.98
CA CYS A 20 8.38 -3.86 8.84
C CYS A 20 7.63 -5.12 8.44
N ASN A 21 7.46 -5.40 7.13
CA ASN A 21 6.84 -6.65 6.67
C ASN A 21 7.70 -7.88 7.01
N HIS A 22 9.03 -7.72 7.02
CA HIS A 22 9.93 -8.78 7.46
C HIS A 22 9.75 -9.04 8.97
N ASP A 23 9.75 -8.00 9.79
CA ASP A 23 9.66 -8.12 11.25
C ASP A 23 8.32 -8.71 11.70
N VAL A 24 7.20 -8.29 11.08
CA VAL A 24 5.87 -8.84 11.38
C VAL A 24 5.81 -10.34 11.07
N ARG A 25 6.51 -10.80 10.02
CA ARG A 25 6.57 -12.23 9.69
C ARG A 25 7.46 -13.05 10.61
N HIS A 26 8.39 -12.40 11.32
CA HIS A 26 9.33 -13.07 12.23
C HIS A 26 8.97 -12.88 13.71
N GLY A 27 7.75 -12.41 14.00
CA GLY A 27 7.17 -12.48 15.35
C GLY A 27 6.80 -11.14 15.97
N VAL A 28 7.05 -10.01 15.30
CA VAL A 28 6.52 -8.72 15.77
C VAL A 28 5.02 -8.67 15.50
N LYS A 29 4.23 -8.29 16.52
CA LYS A 29 2.78 -8.14 16.36
C LYS A 29 2.47 -6.89 15.53
N ALA A 30 1.48 -7.02 14.65
CA ALA A 30 0.92 -5.88 13.92
C ALA A 30 0.09 -5.01 14.88
N LEU A 31 -0.50 -3.92 14.37
CA LEU A 31 -1.49 -3.18 15.14
C LEU A 31 -2.75 -4.04 15.37
N GLU A 32 -3.46 -3.79 16.47
CA GLU A 32 -4.72 -4.50 16.78
C GLU A 32 -5.83 -4.18 15.77
N HIS A 33 -5.79 -2.99 15.18
CA HIS A 33 -6.75 -2.54 14.18
C HIS A 33 -6.04 -1.99 12.94
N PRO A 34 -6.61 -2.18 11.73
CA PRO A 34 -6.03 -1.64 10.52
C PRO A 34 -5.92 -0.12 10.57
N TRP A 35 -4.78 0.38 10.14
CA TRP A 35 -4.50 1.82 10.06
C TRP A 35 -3.89 2.17 8.71
N PRO A 36 -4.44 3.20 8.02
CA PRO A 36 -5.58 4.02 8.41
C PRO A 36 -6.90 3.22 8.31
N PRO A 37 -7.96 3.59 9.07
CA PRO A 37 -9.20 2.81 9.16
C PRO A 37 -10.08 2.98 7.90
N LEU A 38 -9.62 2.44 6.77
CA LEU A 38 -10.23 2.62 5.44
C LEU A 38 -11.04 1.40 4.98
N MET A 39 -11.34 0.44 5.87
CA MET A 39 -12.12 -0.75 5.53
C MET A 39 -13.54 -0.44 5.03
N HIS A 40 -14.07 0.75 5.34
CA HIS A 40 -15.35 1.24 4.83
C HIS A 40 -15.31 1.67 3.34
N PHE A 41 -14.12 1.81 2.75
CA PHE A 41 -13.94 2.03 1.32
C PHE A 41 -13.87 0.71 0.54
N PRO A 42 -14.17 0.68 -0.76
CA PRO A 42 -14.18 -0.56 -1.52
C PRO A 42 -12.78 -1.17 -1.66
N ALA A 43 -12.68 -2.50 -1.50
CA ALA A 43 -11.43 -3.24 -1.72
C ALA A 43 -11.11 -3.41 -3.22
N ASN A 44 -12.12 -3.24 -4.08
CA ASN A 44 -12.03 -3.35 -5.53
C ASN A 44 -12.50 -2.06 -6.21
N PRO A 45 -11.93 -1.70 -7.39
CA PRO A 45 -12.40 -0.56 -8.17
C PRO A 45 -13.84 -0.71 -8.69
N THR A 46 -14.30 -1.95 -8.85
CA THR A 46 -15.58 -2.31 -9.45
C THR A 46 -16.27 -3.44 -8.68
N PRO A 47 -17.62 -3.46 -8.62
CA PRO A 47 -18.36 -4.50 -7.88
C PRO A 47 -18.23 -5.89 -8.52
N ALA A 48 -17.91 -5.96 -9.82
CA ALA A 48 -17.71 -7.18 -10.59
C ALA A 48 -16.30 -7.80 -10.43
N GLY A 49 -15.47 -7.28 -9.53
CA GLY A 49 -14.08 -7.71 -9.39
C GLY A 49 -13.13 -6.97 -10.33
N SER A 50 -11.83 -6.99 -10.03
CA SER A 50 -10.80 -6.36 -10.88
C SER A 50 -9.43 -6.98 -10.60
N TYR A 51 -8.58 -7.05 -11.62
CA TYR A 51 -7.16 -7.41 -11.45
C TYR A 51 -6.41 -6.43 -10.53
N LEU A 52 -6.87 -5.19 -10.44
CA LEU A 52 -6.29 -4.18 -9.55
C LEU A 52 -6.79 -4.32 -8.11
N GLY A 53 -7.93 -4.96 -7.87
CA GLY A 53 -8.51 -5.14 -6.53
C GLY A 53 -7.96 -6.37 -5.79
N THR A 54 -8.55 -6.65 -4.63
CA THR A 54 -8.29 -7.88 -3.87
C THR A 54 -8.95 -9.09 -4.52
N ASP A 55 -10.19 -8.91 -5.01
CA ASP A 55 -10.99 -10.00 -5.57
C ASP A 55 -10.94 -10.07 -7.10
N HIS A 56 -10.59 -11.24 -7.62
CA HIS A 56 -10.49 -11.46 -9.05
C HIS A 56 -11.89 -11.54 -9.71
N PRO A 57 -12.10 -11.00 -10.93
CA PRO A 57 -13.41 -11.05 -11.60
C PRO A 57 -14.05 -12.44 -11.69
N LYS A 58 -13.23 -13.48 -11.88
CA LYS A 58 -13.68 -14.89 -11.90
C LYS A 58 -14.28 -15.35 -10.57
N VAL A 59 -13.69 -14.94 -9.44
CA VAL A 59 -14.19 -15.26 -8.09
C VAL A 59 -15.51 -14.54 -7.88
N VAL A 60 -15.58 -13.26 -8.25
CA VAL A 60 -16.80 -12.45 -8.11
C VAL A 60 -17.95 -12.96 -9.00
N ALA A 61 -17.64 -13.49 -10.18
CA ALA A 61 -18.64 -14.14 -11.03
C ALA A 61 -19.26 -15.39 -10.38
N GLN A 62 -18.52 -16.07 -9.51
CA GLN A 62 -18.95 -17.29 -8.83
C GLN A 62 -19.68 -17.00 -7.50
N TYR A 63 -19.23 -16.01 -6.74
CA TYR A 63 -19.72 -15.74 -5.38
C TYR A 63 -20.60 -14.48 -5.25
N GLY A 64 -20.85 -13.79 -6.37
CA GLY A 64 -21.60 -12.54 -6.38
C GLY A 64 -20.71 -11.32 -6.13
N GLN A 65 -21.35 -10.15 -6.14
CA GLN A 65 -20.66 -8.85 -6.17
C GLN A 65 -19.86 -8.54 -4.90
N VAL A 66 -18.74 -7.84 -5.07
CA VAL A 66 -17.90 -7.35 -3.97
C VAL A 66 -18.60 -6.19 -3.25
N PRO A 67 -18.59 -6.15 -1.90
CA PRO A 67 -19.14 -5.04 -1.14
C PRO A 67 -18.36 -3.77 -1.43
N MET A 68 -19.08 -2.70 -1.77
CA MET A 68 -18.45 -1.42 -2.13
C MET A 68 -18.41 -0.42 -0.95
N GLY A 69 -18.86 -0.83 0.24
CA GLY A 69 -18.91 0.01 1.43
C GLY A 69 -19.62 1.34 1.18
N ASN A 70 -18.96 2.45 1.52
CA ASN A 70 -19.47 3.81 1.30
C ASN A 70 -19.62 4.20 -0.19
N ALA A 71 -19.07 3.41 -1.11
CA ALA A 71 -19.23 3.60 -2.54
C ALA A 71 -20.44 2.87 -3.14
N THR A 72 -21.24 2.18 -2.32
CA THR A 72 -22.47 1.50 -2.77
C THR A 72 -23.44 2.53 -3.37
N ASN A 73 -23.97 2.26 -4.56
CA ASN A 73 -24.84 3.17 -5.34
C ASN A 73 -24.21 4.51 -5.77
N ARG A 74 -22.88 4.66 -5.70
CA ARG A 74 -22.16 5.84 -6.22
C ARG A 74 -21.70 5.62 -7.66
N SER A 75 -21.30 6.70 -8.33
CA SER A 75 -20.76 6.62 -9.70
C SER A 75 -19.46 5.81 -9.74
N ARG A 76 -19.15 5.22 -10.91
CA ARG A 76 -17.91 4.43 -11.12
C ARG A 76 -16.65 5.22 -10.80
N PHE A 77 -16.65 6.53 -11.06
CA PHE A 77 -15.53 7.40 -10.73
C PHE A 77 -15.32 7.50 -9.20
N VAL A 78 -16.39 7.70 -8.43
CA VAL A 78 -16.29 7.77 -6.96
C VAL A 78 -15.85 6.44 -6.37
N GLN A 79 -16.35 5.32 -6.89
CA GLN A 79 -15.89 3.97 -6.51
C GLN A 79 -14.40 3.81 -6.74
N PHE A 80 -13.90 4.21 -7.91
CA PHE A 80 -12.48 4.18 -8.23
C PHE A 80 -11.65 5.07 -7.29
N VAL A 81 -12.11 6.29 -6.99
CA VAL A 81 -11.38 7.22 -6.09
C VAL A 81 -11.29 6.66 -4.67
N PHE A 82 -12.39 6.15 -4.10
CA PHE A 82 -12.35 5.56 -2.77
C PHE A 82 -11.52 4.28 -2.73
N TRP A 83 -11.61 3.44 -3.77
CA TRP A 83 -10.71 2.30 -3.92
C TRP A 83 -9.26 2.75 -3.97
N PHE A 84 -8.92 3.75 -4.77
CA PHE A 84 -7.56 4.26 -4.92
C PHE A 84 -7.03 4.78 -3.58
N ILE A 85 -7.81 5.57 -2.84
CA ILE A 85 -7.42 6.05 -1.52
C ILE A 85 -7.14 4.88 -0.57
N ARG A 86 -8.03 3.87 -0.52
CA ARG A 86 -7.78 2.66 0.28
C ARG A 86 -6.53 1.93 -0.18
N ALA A 87 -6.36 1.72 -1.48
CA ALA A 87 -5.26 0.94 -2.05
C ALA A 87 -3.88 1.64 -1.89
N MET A 88 -3.86 2.97 -1.85
CA MET A 88 -2.63 3.75 -1.66
C MET A 88 -2.29 3.98 -0.18
N CYS A 89 -3.31 4.11 0.67
CA CYS A 89 -3.12 4.38 2.09
C CYS A 89 -3.17 3.11 2.96
N THR A 90 -3.63 1.97 2.46
CA THR A 90 -3.69 0.72 3.21
C THR A 90 -2.68 -0.25 2.63
N GLY A 91 -1.72 -0.68 3.44
CA GLY A 91 -0.76 -1.69 3.03
C GLY A 91 -1.48 -2.99 2.64
N SER A 92 -1.06 -3.59 1.53
CA SER A 92 -1.57 -4.88 1.05
C SER A 92 -0.43 -5.91 1.04
N GLU A 93 -0.74 -7.19 0.82
CA GLU A 93 0.28 -8.21 0.55
C GLU A 93 1.17 -7.85 -0.65
N ARG A 94 0.68 -6.97 -1.53
CA ARG A 94 1.46 -6.41 -2.65
C ARG A 94 2.68 -5.60 -2.19
N ASN A 95 2.69 -5.11 -0.95
CA ASN A 95 3.82 -4.37 -0.38
C ASN A 95 5.00 -5.29 0.00
N ALA A 96 4.76 -6.59 0.10
CA ALA A 96 5.78 -7.58 0.39
C ALA A 96 6.40 -8.13 -0.90
N PHE A 97 7.39 -7.41 -1.45
CA PHE A 97 8.07 -7.81 -2.67
C PHE A 97 9.29 -8.74 -2.45
N LEU A 98 9.86 -8.77 -1.24
CA LEU A 98 11.00 -9.65 -0.88
C LEU A 98 10.61 -11.04 -0.36
N LEU A 99 9.37 -11.47 -0.55
CA LEU A 99 8.93 -12.82 -0.16
C LEU A 99 9.66 -13.92 -0.96
N ARG A 100 9.99 -15.01 -0.26
CA ARG A 100 10.49 -16.24 -0.90
C ARG A 100 9.35 -16.90 -1.72
N GLY A 101 9.68 -17.45 -2.89
CA GLY A 101 8.70 -18.13 -3.77
C GLY A 101 7.99 -17.25 -4.82
N LEU A 102 8.24 -15.93 -4.84
CA LEU A 102 7.68 -15.04 -5.88
C LEU A 102 8.43 -15.17 -7.22
N THR A 103 7.67 -15.23 -8.31
CA THR A 103 8.20 -15.08 -9.68
C THR A 103 8.76 -13.66 -9.90
N MET A 104 9.74 -13.49 -10.79
CA MET A 104 10.35 -12.18 -11.04
C MET A 104 9.34 -11.13 -11.53
N ARG A 105 8.37 -11.54 -12.35
CA ARG A 105 7.27 -10.67 -12.79
C ARG A 105 6.47 -10.14 -11.60
N GLN A 106 6.07 -11.02 -10.68
CA GLN A 106 5.32 -10.63 -9.47
C GLN A 106 6.16 -9.76 -8.54
N ARG A 107 7.47 -10.00 -8.42
CA ARG A 107 8.37 -9.15 -7.63
C ARG A 107 8.42 -7.72 -8.18
N VAL A 108 8.57 -7.57 -9.50
CA VAL A 108 8.60 -6.26 -10.15
C VAL A 108 7.24 -5.56 -10.01
N GLU A 109 6.14 -6.26 -10.20
CA GLU A 109 4.79 -5.70 -10.01
C GLU A 109 4.59 -5.17 -8.59
N ARG A 110 4.99 -5.95 -7.58
CA ARG A 110 4.92 -5.56 -6.16
C ARG A 110 5.87 -4.40 -5.83
N LEU A 111 7.06 -4.40 -6.40
CA LEU A 111 8.02 -3.30 -6.26
C LEU A 111 7.45 -1.99 -6.84
N LEU A 112 6.90 -2.05 -8.05
CA LEU A 112 6.28 -0.90 -8.72
C LEU A 112 5.05 -0.41 -7.94
N TRP A 113 4.25 -1.33 -7.39
CA TRP A 113 3.11 -0.96 -6.55
C TRP A 113 3.54 -0.25 -5.27
N THR A 114 4.56 -0.78 -4.59
CA THR A 114 5.13 -0.17 -3.38
C THR A 114 5.77 1.19 -3.70
N ALA A 115 6.43 1.31 -4.84
CA ALA A 115 6.95 2.59 -5.34
C ALA A 115 5.81 3.57 -5.66
N ALA A 116 4.70 3.12 -6.26
CA ALA A 116 3.54 3.98 -6.49
C ALA A 116 2.99 4.53 -5.17
N GLN A 117 2.93 3.73 -4.10
CA GLN A 117 2.55 4.20 -2.78
C GLN A 117 3.56 5.21 -2.21
N GLY A 118 4.86 4.99 -2.41
CA GLY A 118 5.88 5.97 -2.05
C GLY A 118 5.73 7.29 -2.81
N LEU A 119 5.33 7.24 -4.09
CA LEU A 119 5.02 8.41 -4.89
C LEU A 119 3.76 9.13 -4.36
N TRP A 120 2.75 8.39 -3.92
CA TRP A 120 1.57 8.98 -3.29
C TRP A 120 1.91 9.71 -1.99
N VAL A 121 2.73 9.10 -1.12
CA VAL A 121 3.26 9.76 0.07
C VAL A 121 4.10 10.99 -0.31
N ALA A 122 4.87 10.92 -1.40
CA ALA A 122 5.57 12.07 -1.94
C ALA A 122 4.61 13.19 -2.34
N VAL A 123 3.54 12.91 -3.09
CA VAL A 123 2.55 13.92 -3.49
C VAL A 123 1.92 14.61 -2.28
N LEU A 124 1.54 13.84 -1.25
CA LEU A 124 0.95 14.38 -0.03
C LEU A 124 1.92 15.24 0.78
N SER A 125 3.19 14.82 0.86
CA SER A 125 4.21 15.50 1.66
C SER A 125 4.90 16.65 0.92
N PHE A 126 4.95 16.60 -0.42
CA PHE A 126 5.65 17.57 -1.27
C PHE A 126 5.20 18.99 -1.01
N TRP A 127 3.89 19.22 -0.95
CA TRP A 127 3.32 20.54 -0.74
C TRP A 127 3.71 21.21 0.57
N TRP A 128 4.12 20.43 1.57
CA TRP A 128 4.56 20.96 2.86
C TRP A 128 6.08 21.10 2.90
N PHE A 129 6.78 20.01 2.65
CA PHE A 129 8.22 19.96 2.86
C PHE A 129 9.02 20.72 1.81
N TRP A 130 8.54 20.80 0.58
CA TRP A 130 9.27 21.51 -0.47
C TRP A 130 9.33 23.03 -0.23
N PRO A 131 8.20 23.75 -0.03
CA PRO A 131 8.25 25.19 0.21
C PRO A 131 8.94 25.52 1.54
N ILE A 132 8.75 24.73 2.60
CA ILE A 132 9.47 24.92 3.87
C ILE A 132 10.99 24.80 3.65
N GLY A 133 11.43 23.79 2.91
CA GLY A 133 12.84 23.61 2.59
C GLY A 133 13.42 24.79 1.81
N ILE A 134 12.68 25.33 0.82
CA ILE A 134 13.11 26.51 0.07
C ILE A 134 13.13 27.76 0.97
N ALA A 135 12.12 27.96 1.81
CA ALA A 135 12.04 29.11 2.71
C ALA A 135 13.20 29.17 3.71
N ILE A 136 13.69 28.03 4.18
CA ILE A 136 14.84 27.95 5.08
C ILE A 136 16.15 28.12 4.33
N VAL A 137 16.31 27.44 3.19
CA VAL A 137 17.59 27.38 2.47
C VAL A 137 17.83 28.66 1.67
N SER A 138 16.82 29.19 0.99
CA SER A 138 16.98 30.30 0.05
C SER A 138 17.62 31.55 0.66
N PRO A 139 17.23 32.03 1.87
CA PRO A 139 17.82 33.24 2.45
C PRO A 139 19.29 33.06 2.89
N ILE A 140 19.71 31.84 3.22
CA ILE A 140 21.06 31.57 3.73
C ILE A 140 22.11 31.72 2.61
N TRP A 141 21.73 31.39 1.36
CA TRP A 141 22.65 31.35 0.21
C TRP A 141 22.16 32.23 -0.96
N GLU A 142 21.37 33.27 -0.66
CA GLU A 142 20.69 34.10 -1.67
C GLU A 142 21.65 34.74 -2.69
N HIS A 143 22.89 35.04 -2.27
CA HIS A 143 23.88 35.72 -3.11
C HIS A 143 25.03 34.81 -3.55
N ASP A 144 24.97 33.51 -3.22
CA ASP A 144 26.05 32.56 -3.52
C ASP A 144 25.76 31.73 -4.76
N ASN A 145 26.71 31.71 -5.70
CA ASN A 145 26.69 30.75 -6.79
C ASN A 145 27.21 29.39 -6.32
N LEU A 146 26.30 28.49 -5.92
CA LEU A 146 26.64 27.16 -5.39
C LEU A 146 27.04 26.13 -6.47
N ARG A 147 27.33 26.56 -7.69
CA ARG A 147 27.73 25.66 -8.79
C ARG A 147 29.15 25.14 -8.55
N GLY A 148 29.31 23.81 -8.55
CA GLY A 148 30.62 23.15 -8.39
C GLY A 148 31.09 23.02 -6.94
N THR A 149 30.28 23.43 -5.96
CA THR A 149 30.57 23.24 -4.53
C THR A 149 29.87 22.00 -3.97
N TRP A 150 30.31 21.54 -2.80
CA TRP A 150 29.68 20.44 -2.06
C TRP A 150 28.44 20.87 -1.27
N THR A 151 28.14 22.16 -1.23
CA THR A 151 27.01 22.72 -0.48
C THR A 151 25.65 22.17 -0.94
N PRO A 152 25.31 22.13 -2.26
CA PRO A 152 24.03 21.57 -2.68
C PRO A 152 23.84 20.08 -2.37
N PRO A 153 24.85 19.20 -2.57
CA PRO A 153 24.78 17.82 -2.09
C PRO A 153 24.53 17.70 -0.58
N LEU A 154 25.25 18.47 0.26
CA LEU A 154 25.09 18.43 1.72
C LEU A 154 23.69 18.89 2.16
N ILE A 155 23.18 19.98 1.59
CA ILE A 155 21.81 20.47 1.86
C ILE A 155 20.79 19.38 1.53
N LYS A 156 20.93 18.72 0.38
CA LYS A 156 20.02 17.62 -0.02
C LYS A 156 20.13 16.41 0.90
N LEU A 157 21.32 16.09 1.37
CA LEU A 157 21.56 14.97 2.30
C LEU A 157 20.87 15.24 3.65
N VAL A 158 21.11 16.41 4.24
CA VAL A 158 20.50 16.79 5.52
C VAL A 158 18.97 16.86 5.39
N TYR A 159 18.50 17.51 4.33
CA TYR A 159 17.06 17.61 4.05
C TYR A 159 16.41 16.23 3.84
N GLY A 160 17.04 15.35 3.06
CA GLY A 160 16.57 13.99 2.84
C GLY A 160 16.56 13.16 4.13
N ALA A 161 17.59 13.30 4.97
CA ALA A 161 17.67 12.63 6.26
C ALA A 161 16.55 13.08 7.21
N LEU A 162 16.31 14.38 7.33
CA LEU A 162 15.22 14.93 8.14
C LEU A 162 13.85 14.50 7.62
N LEU A 163 13.65 14.56 6.30
CA LEU A 163 12.40 14.12 5.68
C LEU A 163 12.14 12.64 5.95
N GLY A 164 13.14 11.79 5.75
CA GLY A 164 13.06 10.36 6.04
C GLY A 164 12.79 10.09 7.51
N LEU A 165 13.46 10.80 8.42
CA LEU A 165 13.22 10.68 9.87
C LEU A 165 11.77 11.00 10.24
N LEU A 166 11.19 12.02 9.62
CA LEU A 166 9.81 12.43 9.89
C LEU A 166 8.78 11.50 9.27
N THR A 167 9.01 10.96 8.06
CA THR A 167 8.02 10.12 7.37
C THR A 167 8.13 8.64 7.68
N ASN A 168 9.30 8.18 8.13
CA ASN A 168 9.53 6.78 8.46
C ASN A 168 8.54 6.22 9.51
N PRO A 169 8.22 6.91 10.62
CA PRO A 169 7.21 6.42 11.58
C PRO A 169 5.82 6.27 10.95
N PHE A 170 5.41 7.19 10.10
CA PHE A 170 4.12 7.08 9.41
C PHE A 170 4.11 5.90 8.44
N ILE A 171 5.17 5.71 7.66
CA ILE A 171 5.30 4.56 6.75
C ILE A 171 5.31 3.23 7.52
N ALA A 172 5.99 3.19 8.67
CA ALA A 172 5.98 2.04 9.55
C ALA A 172 4.56 1.76 10.06
N LEU A 173 3.82 2.80 10.49
CA LEU A 173 2.41 2.67 10.89
C LEU A 173 1.52 2.17 9.75
N LEU A 174 1.70 2.68 8.52
CA LEU A 174 0.96 2.18 7.34
C LEU A 174 1.23 0.69 7.09
N THR A 175 2.44 0.23 7.38
CA THR A 175 2.85 -1.16 7.16
C THR A 175 2.39 -2.08 8.29
N LEU A 176 2.53 -1.66 9.55
CA LEU A 176 2.07 -2.39 10.73
C LEU A 176 0.54 -2.42 10.83
N GLY A 177 -0.13 -1.37 10.36
CA GLY A 177 -1.59 -1.28 10.24
C GLY A 177 -2.16 -1.83 8.95
N ALA A 178 -1.33 -2.42 8.07
CA ALA A 178 -1.78 -3.02 6.83
C ALA A 178 -2.79 -4.15 7.12
N GLU A 179 -3.90 -4.17 6.39
CA GLU A 179 -4.99 -5.15 6.58
C GLU A 179 -4.48 -6.60 6.57
N CYS A 180 -3.53 -6.92 5.68
CA CYS A 180 -2.94 -8.24 5.60
C CYS A 180 -2.12 -8.62 6.85
N ASN A 181 -1.44 -7.66 7.47
CA ASN A 181 -0.62 -7.88 8.66
C ASN A 181 -1.49 -7.99 9.92
N VAL A 182 -2.52 -7.14 10.03
CA VAL A 182 -3.50 -7.22 11.12
C VAL A 182 -4.29 -8.53 11.03
N ARG A 183 -4.78 -8.91 9.85
CA ARG A 183 -5.50 -10.18 9.65
C ARG A 183 -4.65 -11.40 10.00
N ARG A 184 -3.35 -11.35 9.74
CA ARG A 184 -2.43 -12.46 10.05
C ARG A 184 -2.18 -12.62 11.55
N THR A 185 -2.12 -11.51 12.28
CA THR A 185 -1.77 -11.50 13.72
C THR A 185 -2.99 -11.58 14.63
N HIS A 186 -4.13 -11.06 14.17
CA HIS A 186 -5.40 -11.02 14.87
C HIS A 186 -6.54 -11.55 13.98
N PRO A 187 -6.54 -12.85 13.64
CA PRO A 187 -7.53 -13.47 12.75
C PRO A 187 -8.93 -13.57 13.38
N ASP A 188 -9.01 -13.51 14.71
CA ASP A 188 -10.20 -13.67 15.53
C ASP A 188 -11.07 -12.40 15.63
N LEU A 189 -10.58 -11.26 15.15
CA LEU A 189 -11.33 -10.01 15.20
C LEU A 189 -12.61 -10.08 14.35
N MET A 190 -13.72 -9.59 14.90
CA MET A 190 -15.02 -9.59 14.22
C MET A 190 -15.03 -8.78 12.90
N ILE A 191 -14.08 -7.86 12.72
CA ILE A 191 -13.91 -7.10 11.47
C ILE A 191 -13.68 -8.02 10.25
N TRP A 192 -13.16 -9.23 10.47
CA TRP A 192 -12.94 -10.21 9.41
C TRP A 192 -14.12 -11.16 9.20
N SER A 193 -15.16 -11.10 10.04
CA SER A 193 -16.24 -12.10 10.03
C SER A 193 -17.01 -12.13 8.70
N GLU A 194 -17.17 -10.99 8.01
CA GLU A 194 -17.79 -10.94 6.67
C GLU A 194 -16.94 -11.61 5.58
N ASP A 195 -15.62 -11.41 5.63
CA ASP A 195 -14.67 -12.01 4.68
C ASP A 195 -14.46 -13.50 4.97
N THR A 196 -14.46 -13.91 6.24
CA THR A 196 -14.41 -15.32 6.66
C THR A 196 -15.68 -16.04 6.24
N ARG A 197 -16.85 -15.40 6.28
CA ARG A 197 -18.09 -15.97 5.75
C ARG A 197 -17.99 -16.25 4.25
N ARG A 198 -17.41 -15.33 3.46
CA ARG A 198 -17.15 -15.57 2.03
C ARG A 198 -16.07 -16.62 1.79
N GLY A 199 -15.01 -16.64 2.59
CA GLY A 199 -13.94 -17.65 2.50
C GLY A 199 -14.43 -19.06 2.81
N LEU A 200 -15.32 -19.22 3.79
CA LEU A 200 -15.96 -20.49 4.12
C LEU A 200 -16.96 -20.93 3.03
N ILE A 201 -17.69 -19.99 2.42
CA ILE A 201 -18.54 -20.28 1.24
C ILE A 201 -17.68 -20.67 0.03
N ALA A 202 -16.47 -20.09 -0.11
CA ALA A 202 -15.54 -20.41 -1.17
C ALA A 202 -14.75 -21.72 -0.98
N GLN A 203 -14.70 -22.22 0.26
CA GLN A 203 -14.04 -23.47 0.63
C GLN A 203 -15.02 -24.64 0.79
N ASP A 204 -16.23 -24.56 0.25
CA ASP A 204 -17.17 -25.68 0.30
C ASP A 204 -16.57 -26.87 -0.50
N PRO A 205 -16.16 -27.97 0.16
CA PRO A 205 -15.36 -29.03 -0.46
C PRO A 205 -16.13 -29.83 -1.52
N VAL A 206 -17.44 -29.61 -1.63
CA VAL A 206 -18.31 -30.20 -2.66
C VAL A 206 -18.16 -29.48 -4.00
N ALA A 207 -17.91 -28.16 -4.00
CA ALA A 207 -17.71 -27.38 -5.21
C ALA A 207 -16.30 -27.59 -5.81
N ASP A 208 -15.27 -27.70 -4.95
CA ASP A 208 -13.88 -27.91 -5.39
C ASP A 208 -13.66 -29.31 -6.01
N LYS A 209 -14.34 -30.34 -5.50
CA LYS A 209 -14.32 -31.68 -6.13
C LYS A 209 -15.02 -31.71 -7.48
N ALA A 210 -16.05 -30.88 -7.70
CA ALA A 210 -16.76 -30.82 -8.98
C ALA A 210 -15.99 -30.03 -10.06
N VAL A 211 -15.19 -29.05 -9.65
CA VAL A 211 -14.34 -28.28 -10.58
C VAL A 211 -13.11 -29.07 -11.00
N LEU A 212 -12.45 -29.81 -10.09
CA LEU A 212 -11.32 -30.68 -10.46
C LEU A 212 -11.75 -31.85 -11.37
N HIS A 213 -12.93 -32.44 -11.15
CA HIS A 213 -13.42 -33.53 -12.01
C HIS A 213 -13.84 -33.09 -13.43
N ARG A 214 -14.13 -31.79 -13.65
CA ARG A 214 -14.45 -31.26 -14.99
C ARG A 214 -13.24 -30.85 -15.81
N VAL A 215 -12.11 -30.59 -15.17
CA VAL A 215 -10.88 -30.18 -15.87
C VAL A 215 -10.08 -31.38 -16.40
N GLU A 216 -10.33 -32.59 -15.89
CA GLU A 216 -9.69 -33.82 -16.40
C GLU A 216 -10.42 -34.45 -17.61
N VAL A 217 -11.54 -33.88 -18.06
CA VAL A 217 -12.40 -34.47 -19.12
C VAL A 217 -12.55 -33.55 -20.35
N GLU A 218 -11.85 -32.42 -20.41
CA GLU A 218 -11.79 -31.56 -21.61
C GLU A 218 -10.36 -31.36 -22.13
#